data_AF-A0A4P6G1B4-F1
#
_entry.id   AF-A0A4P6G1B4-F1
#
_cell.length_a   1.000
_cell.length_b   1.000
_cell.length_c   1.000
_cell.angle_alpha   90.00
_cell.angle_beta   90.00
_cell.angle_gamma   90.00
#
_symmetry.space_group_name_H-M   'P 1'
#
loop_
_entity.id
_entity.type
_entity.pdbx_description
1 polymer ?
#
loop_
_entity_poly.entity_id
_entity_poly.type
_entity_poly.pdbx_seq_one_letter_code
_entity_poly.pdbx_strand_id
1 'polypeptide(L)'
;MASQEQQACVSVEVVDNLILGYVLKKLTDVFEALMEVSRQHNPDNMQGLLEMGSVKGAALIPFWLKRVESSAPLQVSHVLIEQMNDAQAAKQDRRFQAQVVLFDALLEASLAMDIERYSQLDREAPHP
;
A
#
# COMPACT_ATOMS: atom_id res chain seq x y z
N MET A 1 -6.36 -9.19 -36.31
CA MET A 1 -5.23 -8.56 -35.60
C MET A 1 -5.52 -8.25 -34.13
N ALA A 2 -6.79 -8.09 -33.72
CA ALA A 2 -7.17 -7.88 -32.31
C ALA A 2 -6.63 -8.95 -31.31
N SER A 3 -6.54 -10.22 -31.72
CA SER A 3 -6.20 -11.33 -30.81
C SER A 3 -4.80 -11.26 -30.20
N GLN A 4 -3.81 -10.64 -30.86
CA GLN A 4 -2.44 -10.51 -30.31
C GLN A 4 -2.32 -9.32 -29.35
N GLU A 5 -3.05 -8.23 -29.62
CA GLU A 5 -3.04 -7.02 -28.80
C GLU A 5 -3.79 -7.23 -27.48
N GLN A 6 -4.91 -7.96 -27.50
CA GLN A 6 -5.59 -8.38 -26.27
C GLN A 6 -4.71 -9.30 -25.41
N GLN A 7 -3.98 -10.23 -26.03
CA GLN A 7 -3.13 -11.17 -25.30
C GLN A 7 -1.90 -10.49 -24.70
N ALA A 8 -1.32 -9.50 -25.41
CA ALA A 8 -0.27 -8.65 -24.89
C ALA A 8 -0.76 -7.76 -23.73
N CYS A 9 -1.92 -7.11 -23.86
CA CYS A 9 -2.50 -6.27 -22.81
C CYS A 9 -2.74 -7.04 -21.50
N VAL A 10 -3.34 -8.23 -21.60
CA VAL A 10 -3.59 -9.12 -20.44
C VAL A 10 -2.27 -9.54 -19.77
N SER A 11 -1.22 -9.82 -20.55
CA SER A 11 0.08 -10.18 -19.97
C SER A 11 0.75 -9.02 -19.22
N VAL A 12 0.59 -7.77 -19.69
CA VAL A 12 1.12 -6.59 -19.01
C VAL A 12 0.38 -6.35 -17.69
N GLU A 13 -0.94 -6.45 -17.68
CA GLU A 13 -1.76 -6.28 -16.47
C GLU A 13 -1.44 -7.35 -15.40
N VAL A 14 -1.25 -8.61 -15.81
CA VAL A 14 -0.88 -9.70 -14.89
C VAL A 14 0.51 -9.46 -14.27
N VAL A 15 1.49 -9.05 -15.07
CA VAL A 15 2.83 -8.73 -14.56
C VAL A 15 2.76 -7.52 -13.63
N ASP A 16 1.94 -6.53 -13.97
CA ASP A 16 1.78 -5.33 -13.17
C ASP A 16 1.13 -5.64 -11.80
N ASN A 17 0.07 -6.45 -11.79
CA ASN A 17 -0.57 -6.95 -10.57
C ASN A 17 0.40 -7.79 -9.72
N LEU A 18 1.29 -8.58 -10.34
CA LEU A 18 2.31 -9.33 -9.63
C LEU A 18 3.32 -8.40 -8.94
N ILE A 19 3.80 -7.37 -9.63
CA ILE A 19 4.72 -6.38 -9.06
C ILE A 19 4.03 -5.60 -7.93
N LEU A 20 2.80 -5.14 -8.15
CA LEU A 20 2.01 -4.46 -7.14
C LEU A 20 1.77 -5.35 -5.91
N GLY A 21 1.45 -6.63 -6.14
CA GLY A 21 1.27 -7.61 -5.08
C GLY A 21 2.54 -7.80 -4.25
N TYR A 22 3.71 -7.86 -4.89
CA TYR A 22 4.99 -7.88 -4.17
C TYR A 22 5.19 -6.62 -3.32
N VAL A 23 4.91 -5.45 -3.88
CA VAL A 23 5.05 -4.16 -3.19
C VAL A 23 4.13 -4.07 -1.97
N LEU A 24 2.85 -4.40 -2.13
CA LEU A 24 1.87 -4.41 -1.03
C LEU A 24 2.25 -5.42 0.05
N LYS A 25 2.80 -6.58 -0.33
CA LYS A 25 3.36 -7.53 0.61
C LYS A 25 4.53 -6.94 1.40
N LYS A 26 5.43 -6.18 0.77
CA LYS A 26 6.55 -5.52 1.46
C LYS A 26 6.11 -4.42 2.40
N LEU A 27 5.11 -3.62 2.01
CA LEU A 27 4.51 -2.64 2.92
C LEU A 27 3.81 -3.34 4.09
N THR A 28 3.11 -4.45 3.85
CA THR A 28 2.51 -5.27 4.92
C THR A 28 3.58 -5.75 5.91
N ASP A 29 4.72 -6.27 5.42
CA ASP A 29 5.81 -6.74 6.29
C ASP A 29 6.32 -5.60 7.21
N VAL A 30 6.32 -4.34 6.74
CA VAL A 30 6.67 -3.16 7.56
C VAL A 30 5.61 -2.91 8.64
N PHE A 31 4.31 -2.91 8.28
CA PHE A 31 3.23 -2.73 9.25
C PHE A 31 3.19 -3.85 10.29
N GLU A 32 3.45 -5.10 9.90
CA GLU A 32 3.58 -6.23 10.83
C GLU A 32 4.69 -5.97 11.86
N ALA A 33 5.86 -5.51 11.40
CA ALA A 33 6.98 -5.17 12.28
C ALA A 33 6.63 -3.99 13.21
N LEU A 34 5.97 -2.94 12.71
CA LEU A 34 5.53 -1.80 13.52
C LEU A 34 4.55 -2.22 14.62
N MET A 35 3.59 -3.06 14.28
CA MET A 35 2.63 -3.60 15.25
C MET A 35 3.30 -4.52 16.28
N GLU A 36 4.31 -5.29 15.88
CA GLU A 36 5.08 -6.14 16.80
C GLU A 36 5.88 -5.31 17.81
N VAL A 37 6.60 -4.30 17.33
CA VAL A 37 7.34 -3.35 18.15
C VAL A 37 6.41 -2.60 19.11
N SER A 38 5.27 -2.10 18.62
CA SER A 38 4.27 -1.40 19.45
C SER A 38 3.66 -2.28 20.53
N ARG A 39 3.55 -3.60 20.33
CA ARG A 39 3.09 -4.54 21.37
C ARG A 39 4.16 -4.82 22.43
N GLN A 40 5.43 -4.78 22.05
CA GLN A 40 6.55 -5.09 22.94
C GLN A 40 7.00 -3.88 23.78
N HIS A 41 6.69 -2.66 23.34
CA HIS A 41 7.15 -1.43 23.96
C HIS A 41 6.01 -0.40 24.18
N ASN A 42 6.04 0.32 25.31
CA ASN A 42 5.14 1.46 25.55
C ASN A 42 5.32 2.53 24.44
N PRO A 43 4.24 3.27 24.07
CA PRO A 43 4.24 4.20 22.93
C PRO A 43 5.25 5.36 23.04
N ASP A 44 5.81 5.62 24.23
CA ASP A 44 6.80 6.68 24.48
C ASP A 44 8.27 6.27 24.24
N ASN A 45 8.52 5.03 23.79
CA ASN A 45 9.87 4.56 23.57
C ASN A 45 10.28 4.81 22.09
N MET A 46 11.31 5.63 21.89
CA MET A 46 11.95 5.84 20.58
C MET A 46 12.74 4.60 20.08
N GLN A 47 12.86 3.55 20.92
CA GLN A 47 13.55 2.31 20.59
C GLN A 47 12.86 1.57 19.45
N GLY A 48 11.53 1.61 19.40
CA GLY A 48 10.77 0.99 18.32
C GLY A 48 11.02 1.59 16.94
N LEU A 49 11.32 2.89 16.88
CA LEU A 49 11.71 3.61 15.67
C LEU A 49 13.15 3.25 15.24
N LEU A 50 14.05 3.01 16.19
CA LEU A 50 15.41 2.54 15.95
C LEU A 50 15.45 1.10 15.42
N GLU A 51 14.59 0.22 15.95
CA GLU A 51 14.42 -1.14 15.46
C GLU A 51 13.80 -1.16 14.05
N MET A 52 13.00 -0.16 13.69
CA MET A 52 12.52 0.03 12.32
C MET A 52 13.67 0.22 11.31
N GLY A 53 14.76 0.88 11.72
CA GLY A 53 15.99 1.00 10.92
C GLY A 53 16.68 -0.34 10.63
N SER A 54 16.34 -1.38 11.39
CA SER A 54 16.79 -2.77 11.19
C SER A 54 15.88 -3.57 10.24
N VAL A 55 14.68 -3.07 9.94
CA VAL A 55 13.76 -3.72 8.98
C VAL A 55 14.44 -3.70 7.62
N LYS A 56 14.84 -4.90 7.15
CA LYS A 56 15.47 -5.09 5.85
C LYS A 56 14.58 -4.50 4.76
N GLY A 57 15.00 -3.38 4.18
CA GLY A 57 14.25 -2.69 3.14
C GLY A 57 13.52 -1.43 3.58
N ALA A 58 13.72 -0.91 4.80
CA ALA A 58 13.19 0.40 5.20
C ALA A 58 13.56 1.52 4.20
N ALA A 59 14.78 1.48 3.65
CA ALA A 59 15.22 2.39 2.59
C ALA A 59 14.43 2.28 1.26
N LEU A 60 13.70 1.18 1.05
CA LEU A 60 12.88 0.94 -0.14
C LEU A 60 11.42 1.34 0.07
N ILE A 61 11.01 1.73 1.29
CA ILE A 61 9.64 2.19 1.56
C ILE A 61 9.21 3.32 0.60
N PRO A 62 10.02 4.37 0.35
CA PRO A 62 9.63 5.41 -0.59
C PRO A 62 9.41 4.88 -2.02
N PHE A 63 10.20 3.89 -2.43
CA PHE A 63 10.06 3.26 -3.74
C PHE A 63 8.76 2.44 -3.84
N TRP A 64 8.45 1.68 -2.80
CA TRP A 64 7.20 0.91 -2.70
C TRP A 64 5.98 1.82 -2.70
N LEU A 65 5.99 2.89 -1.91
CA LEU A 65 4.89 3.87 -1.87
C LEU A 65 4.69 4.54 -3.22
N LYS A 66 5.77 4.95 -3.91
CA LYS A 66 5.68 5.50 -5.26
C LYS A 66 5.04 4.52 -6.26
N ARG A 67 5.34 3.23 -6.13
CA ARG A 67 4.71 2.21 -6.99
C ARG A 67 3.21 2.09 -6.70
N VAL A 68 2.78 2.19 -5.44
CA VAL A 68 1.36 2.21 -5.07
C VAL A 68 0.67 3.46 -5.61
N GLU A 69 1.28 4.64 -5.45
CA GLU A 69 0.77 5.92 -5.97
C GLU A 69 0.56 5.91 -7.49
N SER A 70 1.47 5.25 -8.22
CA SER A 70 1.35 5.12 -9.68
C SER A 70 0.31 4.10 -10.16
N SER A 71 -0.29 3.32 -9.25
CA SER A 71 -1.32 2.33 -9.59
C SER A 71 -2.71 2.91 -9.49
N ALA A 72 -3.65 2.35 -10.26
CA ALA A 72 -5.05 2.70 -10.12
C ALA A 72 -5.58 2.30 -8.73
N PRO A 73 -6.35 3.14 -8.02
CA PRO A 73 -6.86 2.82 -6.68
C PRO A 73 -7.64 1.50 -6.63
N LEU A 74 -8.41 1.19 -7.68
CA LEU A 74 -9.16 -0.07 -7.80
C LEU A 74 -8.22 -1.29 -7.90
N GLN A 75 -7.08 -1.14 -8.58
CA GLN A 75 -6.09 -2.21 -8.72
C GLN A 75 -5.41 -2.48 -7.37
N VAL A 76 -5.06 -1.41 -6.64
CA VAL A 76 -4.46 -1.49 -5.30
C VAL A 76 -5.42 -2.20 -4.33
N SER A 77 -6.68 -1.78 -4.30
CA SER A 77 -7.67 -2.39 -3.41
C SER A 77 -7.95 -3.84 -3.77
N HIS A 78 -8.09 -4.17 -5.06
CA HIS A 78 -8.29 -5.54 -5.51
C HIS A 78 -7.17 -6.47 -5.05
N VAL A 79 -5.92 -6.13 -5.37
CA VAL A 79 -4.76 -6.96 -5.02
C VAL A 79 -4.59 -7.07 -3.50
N LEU A 80 -4.83 -6.00 -2.74
CA LEU A 80 -4.72 -6.06 -1.27
C LEU A 80 -5.83 -6.92 -0.65
N ILE A 81 -7.06 -6.83 -1.14
CA ILE A 81 -8.19 -7.66 -0.68
C ILE A 81 -7.93 -9.13 -0.97
N GLU A 82 -7.39 -9.49 -2.14
CA GLU A 82 -6.97 -10.87 -2.43
C GLU A 82 -5.96 -11.37 -1.41
N GLN A 83 -4.93 -10.58 -1.10
CA GLN A 83 -3.93 -10.95 -0.10
C GLN A 83 -4.50 -11.03 1.33
N MET A 84 -5.52 -10.24 1.66
CA MET A 84 -6.24 -10.31 2.93
C MET A 84 -7.06 -11.59 3.04
N ASN A 85 -7.76 -11.96 1.96
CA ASN A 85 -8.50 -13.21 1.88
C ASN A 85 -7.56 -14.42 2.04
N ASP A 86 -6.39 -14.38 1.39
CA ASP A 86 -5.36 -15.41 1.52
C ASP A 86 -4.85 -15.52 2.97
N ALA A 87 -4.55 -14.39 3.62
CA ALA A 87 -4.09 -14.36 5.00
C ALA A 87 -5.17 -14.91 5.96
N GLN A 88 -6.43 -14.55 5.74
CA GLN A 88 -7.56 -15.04 6.53
C GLN A 88 -7.75 -16.55 6.34
N ALA A 89 -7.71 -17.05 5.10
CA ALA A 89 -7.81 -18.47 4.80
C ALA A 89 -6.66 -19.28 5.44
N ALA A 90 -5.46 -18.69 5.47
CA ALA A 90 -4.28 -19.26 6.11
C ALA A 90 -4.22 -19.05 7.64
N LYS A 91 -5.22 -18.40 8.26
CA LYS A 91 -5.26 -18.06 9.70
C LYS A 91 -4.05 -17.23 10.15
N GLN A 92 -3.56 -16.35 9.29
CA GLN A 92 -2.46 -15.43 9.58
C GLN A 92 -2.99 -14.14 10.19
N ASP A 93 -3.55 -14.20 11.40
CA ASP A 93 -4.27 -13.09 12.03
C ASP A 93 -3.43 -11.82 12.13
N ARG A 94 -2.13 -11.94 12.45
CA ARG A 94 -1.21 -10.79 12.51
C ARG A 94 -1.07 -10.10 11.17
N ARG A 95 -0.92 -10.89 10.09
CA ARG A 95 -0.77 -10.39 8.74
C ARG A 95 -2.04 -9.72 8.25
N PHE A 96 -3.17 -10.37 8.50
CA PHE A 96 -4.48 -9.81 8.19
C PHE A 96 -4.68 -8.45 8.88
N GLN A 97 -4.37 -8.34 10.18
CA GLN A 97 -4.45 -7.06 10.88
C GLN A 97 -3.53 -5.99 10.28
N ALA A 98 -2.28 -6.33 9.97
CA ALA A 98 -1.37 -5.39 9.32
C ALA A 98 -1.87 -4.93 7.94
N GLN A 99 -2.48 -5.83 7.16
CA GLN A 99 -3.10 -5.50 5.88
C GLN A 99 -4.32 -4.58 6.04
N VAL A 100 -5.14 -4.78 7.07
CA VAL A 100 -6.27 -3.88 7.39
C VAL A 100 -5.75 -2.48 7.71
N VAL A 101 -4.73 -2.37 8.56
CA VAL A 101 -4.15 -1.05 8.92
C VAL A 101 -3.47 -0.40 7.72
N LEU A 102 -2.74 -1.17 6.90
CA LEU A 102 -2.18 -0.67 5.65
C LEU A 102 -3.27 -0.16 4.70
N PHE A 103 -4.38 -0.89 4.56
CA PHE A 103 -5.46 -0.51 3.67
C PHE A 103 -6.12 0.80 4.10
N ASP A 104 -6.37 0.95 5.41
CA ASP A 104 -6.91 2.16 6.00
C ASP A 104 -5.99 3.37 5.76
N ALA A 105 -4.68 3.21 6.01
CA ALA A 105 -3.69 4.25 5.77
C ALA A 105 -3.62 4.67 4.29
N LEU A 106 -3.76 3.73 3.35
CA LEU A 106 -3.80 4.03 1.91
C LEU A 106 -5.08 4.78 1.51
N LEU A 107 -6.22 4.46 2.12
CA LEU A 107 -7.49 5.16 1.89
C LEU A 107 -7.42 6.60 2.41
N GLU A 108 -6.91 6.79 3.63
CA GLU A 108 -6.70 8.14 4.20
C GLU A 108 -5.75 8.97 3.35
N ALA A 109 -4.64 8.39 2.88
CA ALA A 109 -3.70 9.07 2.00
C ALA A 109 -4.34 9.46 0.67
N SER A 110 -5.13 8.58 0.05
CA SER A 110 -5.85 8.87 -1.19
C SER A 110 -6.83 10.04 -0.99
N LEU A 111 -7.59 10.02 0.10
CA LEU A 111 -8.52 11.10 0.41
C LEU A 111 -7.80 12.44 0.63
N ALA A 112 -6.67 12.43 1.35
CA ALA A 112 -5.88 13.63 1.57
C ALA A 112 -5.34 14.22 0.25
N MET A 113 -4.86 13.38 -0.67
CA MET A 113 -4.41 13.81 -1.99
C MET A 113 -5.55 14.39 -2.84
N ASP A 114 -6.74 13.79 -2.78
CA ASP A 114 -7.92 14.30 -3.47
C ASP A 114 -8.34 15.66 -2.91
N ILE A 115 -8.37 15.82 -1.59
CA ILE A 115 -8.67 17.10 -0.92
C ILE A 115 -7.69 18.19 -1.37
N GLU A 116 -6.39 17.88 -1.39
CA GLU A 116 -5.37 18.81 -1.86
C GLU A 116 -5.61 19.22 -3.31
N ARG A 117 -5.85 18.25 -4.20
CA ARG A 117 -6.09 18.50 -5.62
C ARG A 117 -7.32 19.37 -5.85
N TYR A 118 -8.43 19.11 -5.17
CA TYR A 118 -9.63 19.94 -5.28
C TYR A 118 -9.42 21.34 -4.72
N SER A 119 -8.66 21.46 -3.63
CA SER A 119 -8.32 22.77 -3.04
C SER A 119 -7.45 23.61 -3.97
N GLN A 120 -6.57 22.99 -4.76
CA GLN A 120 -5.77 23.69 -5.77
C GLN A 120 -6.63 24.17 -6.95
N LEU A 121 -7.55 23.33 -7.43
CA LEU A 121 -8.48 23.69 -8.51
C LEU A 121 -9.36 24.89 -8.13
N ASP A 122 -9.79 24.99 -6.88
CA ASP A 122 -10.58 26.11 -6.38
C ASP A 122 -9.77 27.43 -6.35
N ARG A 123 -8.48 27.37 -6.03
CA ARG A 123 -7.58 28.55 -6.07
C ARG A 123 -7.26 29.02 -7.48
N GLU A 124 -7.23 28.10 -8.44
CA GLU A 124 -6.94 28.40 -9.85
C GLU A 124 -8.18 28.83 -10.64
N ALA A 125 -9.38 28.67 -10.07
CA ALA A 125 -10.61 29.13 -10.68
C ALA A 125 -10.66 30.68 -10.72
N PRO A 126 -10.83 31.31 -11.89
CA PRO A 126 -10.94 32.76 -11.96
C PRO A 126 -12.18 33.21 -11.20
N HIS A 127 -11.98 34.05 -10.19
CA HIS A 127 -13.08 34.68 -9.47
C HIS A 127 -13.86 35.61 -10.43
N PRO A 128 -15.21 35.62 -10.36
CA PRO A 128 -16.04 36.49 -11.20
C PRO A 128 -15.83 37.98 -10.90
#